data_AF-A0A838VD26-F1
#
_entry.id   AF-A0A838VD26-F1
#
_cell.length_a   1.000
_cell.length_b   1.000
_cell.length_c   1.000
_cell.angle_alpha   90.00
_cell.angle_beta   90.00
_cell.angle_gamma   90.00
#
_symmetry.space_group_name_H-M   'P 1'
#
loop_
_entity.id
_entity.type
_entity.pdbx_description
1 polymer ?
#
loop_
_entity_poly.entity_id
_entity_poly.type
_entity_poly.pdbx_seq_one_letter_code
_entity_poly.pdbx_strand_id
1 'polypeptide(L)'
;MTLPMALPRSLPLAPRPFPDESIRSWIGRVAARYDLAPAELVTRLRDGPGVHVSRLFPLDWQEDAELDHLLAQAARLDEARIRALRLVVTDRPKPALWHRTLLAWCPACACEDVFVRRHA
;
A
#
# COMPACT_ATOMS: atom_id res chain seq x y z
N MET A 1 -26.57 -0.31 -12.00
CA MET A 1 -26.51 -0.87 -10.64
C MET A 1 -25.43 -1.95 -10.65
N THR A 2 -24.22 -1.60 -10.23
CA THR A 2 -23.10 -2.54 -10.13
C THR A 2 -23.16 -3.16 -8.74
N LEU A 3 -23.30 -4.47 -8.65
CA LEU A 3 -23.28 -5.20 -7.36
C LEU A 3 -21.98 -4.86 -6.61
N PRO A 4 -22.02 -4.57 -5.28
CA PRO A 4 -20.80 -4.49 -4.50
C PRO A 4 -20.25 -5.92 -4.40
N MET A 5 -19.35 -6.28 -5.32
CA MET A 5 -18.49 -7.43 -5.11
C MET A 5 -17.63 -7.10 -3.89
N ALA A 6 -17.97 -7.71 -2.75
CA ALA A 6 -17.05 -7.87 -1.65
C ALA A 6 -15.72 -8.33 -2.24
N LEU A 7 -14.61 -7.64 -1.91
CA LEU A 7 -13.31 -8.12 -2.35
C LEU A 7 -13.19 -9.58 -1.86
N PRO A 8 -12.76 -10.52 -2.72
CA PRO A 8 -12.41 -11.84 -2.22
C PRO A 8 -11.43 -11.66 -1.06
N ARG A 9 -11.58 -12.48 0.00
CA ARG A 9 -10.68 -12.51 1.17
C ARG A 9 -9.20 -12.73 0.81
N SER A 10 -8.91 -13.00 -0.47
CA SER A 10 -7.59 -13.12 -1.05
C SER A 10 -7.43 -12.14 -2.21
N LEU A 11 -6.24 -11.55 -2.32
CA LEU A 11 -5.79 -10.69 -3.42
C LEU A 11 -4.78 -11.47 -4.29
N PRO A 12 -5.20 -12.42 -5.14
CA PRO A 12 -4.30 -13.27 -5.93
C PRO A 12 -3.44 -12.51 -6.95
N LEU A 13 -3.89 -11.34 -7.41
CA LEU A 13 -3.17 -10.47 -8.34
C LEU A 13 -2.25 -9.47 -7.62
N ALA A 14 -2.15 -9.52 -6.28
CA ALA A 14 -1.29 -8.60 -5.54
C ALA A 14 0.19 -8.80 -5.96
N PRO A 15 0.86 -7.76 -6.48
CA PRO A 15 2.27 -7.87 -6.83
C PRO A 15 3.13 -8.01 -5.57
N ARG A 16 4.28 -8.68 -5.69
CA ARG A 16 5.29 -8.65 -4.64
C ARG A 16 5.77 -7.20 -4.40
N PRO A 17 5.91 -6.76 -3.13
CA PRO A 17 6.54 -5.49 -2.82
C PRO A 17 7.96 -5.40 -3.38
N PHE A 18 8.38 -4.21 -3.79
CA PHE A 18 9.79 -3.96 -4.13
C PHE A 18 10.62 -3.77 -2.85
N PRO A 19 11.95 -4.00 -2.91
CA PRO A 19 12.86 -3.49 -1.89
C PRO A 19 12.66 -1.99 -1.71
N ASP A 20 12.65 -1.52 -0.45
CA ASP A 20 12.52 -0.10 -0.08
C ASP A 20 11.25 0.61 -0.58
N GLU A 21 10.23 -0.14 -1.00
CA GLU A 21 8.95 0.42 -1.41
C GLU A 21 8.14 0.91 -0.20
N SER A 22 7.51 2.08 -0.33
CA SER A 22 6.57 2.53 0.70
C SER A 22 5.27 1.75 0.67
N ILE A 23 4.63 1.59 1.84
CA ILE A 23 3.35 0.89 1.94
C ILE A 23 2.28 1.54 1.07
N ARG A 24 2.25 2.88 0.95
CA ARG A 24 1.30 3.58 0.06
C ARG A 24 1.55 3.28 -1.42
N SER A 25 2.81 3.24 -1.85
CA SER A 25 3.15 2.84 -3.23
C SER A 25 2.68 1.43 -3.52
N TRP A 26 2.95 0.50 -2.60
CA TRP A 26 2.56 -0.89 -2.76
C TRP A 26 1.03 -1.07 -2.82
N ILE A 27 0.29 -0.47 -1.88
CA ILE A 27 -1.19 -0.45 -1.90
C ILE A 27 -1.70 0.12 -3.23
N GLY A 28 -1.07 1.18 -3.75
CA GLY A 28 -1.42 1.76 -5.04
C GLY A 28 -1.31 0.76 -6.20
N ARG A 29 -0.21 0.00 -6.26
CA ARG A 29 -0.03 -1.03 -7.29
C ARG A 29 -0.96 -2.22 -7.10
N VAL A 30 -1.27 -2.61 -5.87
CA VAL A 30 -2.27 -3.65 -5.60
C VAL A 30 -3.64 -3.18 -6.10
N ALA A 31 -4.08 -1.98 -5.71
CA ALA A 31 -5.38 -1.42 -6.09
C ALA A 31 -5.53 -1.32 -7.62
N ALA A 32 -4.47 -0.91 -8.31
CA ALA A 32 -4.44 -0.85 -9.77
C ALA A 32 -4.65 -2.21 -10.46
N ARG A 33 -4.34 -3.34 -9.81
CA ARG A 33 -4.61 -4.70 -10.37
C ARG A 33 -6.08 -5.12 -10.28
N TYR A 34 -6.89 -4.38 -9.52
CA TYR A 34 -8.32 -4.64 -9.32
C TYR A 34 -9.19 -3.48 -9.81
N ASP A 35 -8.62 -2.53 -10.56
CA ASP A 35 -9.30 -1.30 -11.00
C ASP A 35 -9.93 -0.50 -9.85
N LEU A 36 -9.25 -0.48 -8.70
CA LEU A 36 -9.68 0.26 -7.50
C LEU A 36 -8.80 1.48 -7.25
N ALA A 37 -9.41 2.51 -6.65
CA ALA A 37 -8.63 3.53 -5.96
C ALA A 37 -7.97 2.92 -4.71
N PRO A 38 -6.78 3.38 -4.29
CA PRO A 38 -6.13 2.88 -3.07
C PRO A 38 -7.01 2.95 -1.82
N ALA A 39 -7.82 4.02 -1.71
CA ALA A 39 -8.71 4.23 -0.58
C ALA A 39 -9.86 3.21 -0.56
N GLU A 40 -10.38 2.88 -1.75
CA GLU A 40 -11.44 1.89 -1.92
C GLU A 40 -10.95 0.48 -1.58
N LEU A 41 -9.72 0.12 -1.98
CA LEU A 41 -9.09 -1.14 -1.57
C LEU A 41 -9.02 -1.26 -0.04
N VAL A 42 -8.55 -0.21 0.65
CA VAL A 42 -8.44 -0.21 2.12
C VAL A 42 -9.83 -0.27 2.78
N THR A 43 -10.82 0.45 2.27
CA THR A 43 -12.22 0.35 2.74
C THR A 43 -12.74 -1.07 2.65
N ARG A 44 -12.58 -1.71 1.48
CA ARG A 44 -13.09 -3.05 1.24
C ARG A 44 -12.34 -4.10 2.08
N LEU A 45 -11.06 -3.93 2.35
CA LEU A 45 -10.30 -4.81 3.25
C LEU A 45 -10.77 -4.73 4.70
N ARG A 46 -11.19 -3.54 5.14
CA ARG A 46 -11.63 -3.29 6.51
C ARG A 46 -13.11 -3.62 6.76
N ASP A 47 -13.84 -4.06 5.73
CA ASP A 47 -15.30 -4.25 5.78
C ASP A 47 -16.05 -3.06 6.40
N GLY A 48 -15.52 -1.84 6.22
CA GLY A 48 -15.92 -0.63 6.95
C GLY A 48 -16.48 0.48 6.04
N PRO A 49 -16.92 1.61 6.62
CA PRO A 49 -17.32 2.78 5.83
C PRO A 49 -16.15 3.33 5.00
N GLY A 50 -16.47 4.02 3.91
CA GLY A 50 -15.50 4.64 3.00
C GLY A 50 -14.36 5.36 3.74
N VAL A 51 -13.12 5.02 3.39
CA VAL A 51 -11.91 5.61 3.96
C VAL A 51 -11.57 6.81 3.08
N HIS A 52 -11.55 8.00 3.65
CA HIS A 52 -11.15 9.17 2.89
C HIS A 52 -9.66 9.06 2.49
N VAL A 53 -9.31 9.50 1.27
CA VAL A 53 -7.94 9.40 0.74
C VAL A 53 -6.88 10.04 1.65
N SER A 54 -7.26 11.08 2.40
CA SER A 54 -6.37 11.72 3.38
C SER A 54 -5.97 10.80 4.54
N ARG A 55 -6.78 9.78 4.86
CA ARG A 55 -6.42 8.76 5.86
C ARG A 55 -5.39 7.76 5.36
N LEU A 56 -5.12 7.72 4.06
CA LEU A 56 -4.00 6.94 3.53
C LEU A 56 -2.67 7.64 3.74
N PHE A 57 -2.67 8.97 3.88
CA PHE A 57 -1.45 9.77 3.98
C PHE A 57 -0.57 9.29 5.15
N PRO A 58 -1.09 9.10 6.39
CA PRO A 58 -0.29 8.63 7.52
C PRO A 58 0.27 7.22 7.40
N LEU A 59 -0.20 6.38 6.47
CA LEU A 59 0.17 4.96 6.45
C LEU A 59 1.69 4.73 6.30
N ASP A 60 2.39 5.62 5.61
CA ASP A 60 3.84 5.48 5.47
C ASP A 60 4.58 5.66 6.81
N TRP A 61 4.05 6.42 7.79
CA TRP A 61 4.75 6.73 9.05
C TRP A 61 3.92 6.51 10.33
N GLN A 62 2.75 5.89 10.24
CA GLN A 62 1.94 5.54 11.40
C GLN A 62 1.64 4.06 11.32
N GLU A 63 2.03 3.31 12.35
CA GLU A 63 1.68 1.90 12.47
C GLU A 63 0.17 1.69 12.47
N ASP A 64 -0.26 0.66 11.77
CA ASP A 64 -1.66 0.25 11.69
C ASP A 64 -1.68 -1.28 11.54
N ALA A 65 -1.54 -1.93 12.70
CA ALA A 65 -1.36 -3.39 12.79
C ALA A 65 -2.55 -4.16 12.22
N GLU A 66 -3.76 -3.62 12.34
CA GLU A 66 -4.95 -4.22 11.76
C GLU A 66 -4.88 -4.22 10.23
N LEU A 67 -4.52 -3.09 9.63
CA LEU A 67 -4.36 -3.02 8.18
C LEU A 67 -3.19 -3.91 7.70
N ASP A 68 -2.10 -3.96 8.45
CA ASP A 68 -0.95 -4.81 8.13
C ASP A 68 -1.36 -6.29 8.10
N HIS A 69 -2.12 -6.74 9.10
CA HIS A 69 -2.64 -8.09 9.16
C HIS A 69 -3.58 -8.40 7.98
N LEU A 70 -4.53 -7.50 7.68
CA LEU A 70 -5.46 -7.66 6.57
C LEU A 70 -4.74 -7.74 5.22
N LEU A 71 -3.75 -6.88 5.00
CA LEU A 71 -2.94 -6.88 3.78
C LEU A 71 -2.09 -8.15 3.65
N ALA A 72 -1.44 -8.58 4.74
CA ALA A 72 -0.63 -9.79 4.78
C ALA A 72 -1.49 -11.03 4.48
N GLN A 73 -2.63 -11.16 5.14
CA GLN A 73 -3.57 -12.26 4.93
C GLN A 73 -4.09 -12.28 3.50
N ALA A 74 -4.56 -11.14 2.99
CA ALA A 74 -5.16 -11.07 1.67
C ALA A 74 -4.12 -11.31 0.56
N ALA A 75 -2.92 -10.75 0.67
CA ALA A 75 -1.86 -10.93 -0.32
C ALA A 75 -1.02 -12.21 -0.13
N ARG A 76 -1.30 -13.01 0.92
CA ARG A 76 -0.49 -14.19 1.33
C ARG A 76 0.99 -13.85 1.51
N LEU A 77 1.26 -12.75 2.20
CA LEU A 77 2.60 -12.29 2.56
C LEU A 77 2.80 -12.41 4.08
N ASP A 78 4.07 -12.41 4.51
CA ASP A 78 4.42 -12.28 5.92
C ASP A 78 4.09 -10.86 6.44
N GLU A 79 3.53 -10.74 7.64
CA GLU A 79 3.26 -9.45 8.28
C GLU A 79 4.55 -8.62 8.45
N ALA A 80 5.69 -9.25 8.73
CA ALA A 80 6.98 -8.58 8.81
C ALA A 80 7.37 -7.95 7.46
N ARG A 81 6.98 -8.58 6.35
CA ARG A 81 7.20 -8.02 5.00
C ARG A 81 6.34 -6.80 4.76
N ILE A 82 5.10 -6.77 5.24
CA ILE A 82 4.22 -5.60 5.15
C ILE A 82 4.74 -4.47 6.05
N ARG A 83 5.11 -4.79 7.30
CA ARG A 83 5.65 -3.82 8.25
C ARG A 83 6.93 -3.15 7.75
N ALA A 84 7.80 -3.88 7.05
CA ALA A 84 9.02 -3.35 6.46
C ALA A 84 8.78 -2.28 5.36
N LEU A 85 7.54 -2.17 4.83
CA LEU A 85 7.17 -1.12 3.87
C LEU A 85 6.85 0.22 4.56
N ARG A 86 6.73 0.23 5.89
CA ARG A 86 6.51 1.45 6.67
C ARG A 86 7.84 2.15 6.88
N LEU A 87 7.84 3.47 6.76
CA LEU A 87 9.01 4.32 7.01
C LEU A 87 9.34 4.44 8.50
N VAL A 88 8.45 3.98 9.41
CA VAL A 88 8.77 3.83 10.83
C VAL A 88 9.33 2.44 11.06
N VAL A 89 10.63 2.30 10.85
CA VAL A 89 11.37 1.16 11.40
C VAL A 89 12.27 1.74 12.48
N THR A 90 11.95 1.34 13.72
CA THR A 90 12.61 1.58 15.02
C THR A 90 13.94 2.35 15.02
N ASP A 91 14.02 3.36 15.92
CA ASP A 91 15.22 4.08 16.38
C ASP A 91 15.81 5.23 15.55
N ARG A 92 15.13 5.73 14.51
CA ARG A 92 15.56 6.98 13.82
C ARG A 92 14.63 8.17 14.13
N PRO A 93 15.17 9.40 14.22
CA PRO A 93 14.41 10.54 14.73
C PRO A 93 13.21 10.84 13.83
N LYS A 94 12.01 10.64 14.38
CA LYS A 94 10.70 11.13 13.96
C LYS A 94 10.52 11.28 12.43
N PRO A 95 10.04 10.24 11.73
CA PRO A 95 9.59 10.33 10.33
C PRO A 95 8.63 11.51 10.07
N ALA A 96 7.87 11.92 11.09
CA ALA A 96 7.04 13.12 11.10
C ALA A 96 7.80 14.45 10.89
N LEU A 97 9.13 14.52 11.02
CA LEU A 97 9.91 15.74 10.74
C LEU A 97 10.31 15.88 9.27
N TRP A 98 10.31 14.78 8.52
CA TRP A 98 10.64 14.76 7.09
C TRP A 98 9.43 14.46 6.20
N HIS A 99 8.26 14.23 6.80
CA HIS A 99 7.02 14.04 6.06
C HIS A 99 6.77 15.26 5.16
N ARG A 100 6.42 14.98 3.90
CA ARG A 100 6.01 15.98 2.93
C ARG A 100 4.53 15.80 2.66
N THR A 101 3.74 16.86 2.82
CA THR A 101 2.30 16.87 2.50
C THR A 101 2.02 16.58 1.03
N LEU A 102 3.01 16.86 0.18
CA LEU A 102 3.01 16.53 -1.24
C LEU A 102 4.06 15.45 -1.51
N LEU A 103 3.66 14.39 -2.20
CA LEU A 103 4.58 13.36 -2.66
C LEU A 103 5.50 13.98 -3.73
N ALA A 104 6.80 14.04 -3.44
CA ALA A 104 7.81 14.21 -4.46
C ALA A 104 8.07 12.83 -5.07
N TRP A 105 7.93 12.70 -6.39
CA TRP A 105 8.25 11.48 -7.11
C TRP A 105 9.18 11.81 -8.28
N CYS A 106 10.06 10.86 -8.61
CA CYS A 106 10.98 10.99 -9.74
C CYS A 106 10.40 10.24 -10.95
N PRO A 107 10.08 10.93 -12.06
CA PRO A 107 9.57 10.26 -13.26
C PRO A 107 10.54 9.23 -13.84
N ALA A 108 11.85 9.51 -13.81
CA ALA A 108 12.86 8.58 -14.29
C ALA A 108 12.85 7.27 -13.48
N CYS A 109 12.82 7.36 -12.15
CA CYS A 109 12.77 6.18 -11.27
C CYS A 109 11.48 5.36 -11.50
N ALA A 110 10.32 6.04 -11.61
CA ALA A 110 9.06 5.34 -11.89
C ALA A 110 9.08 4.63 -13.26
N CYS A 111 9.70 5.23 -14.28
CA CYS A 111 9.87 4.60 -15.58
C CYS A 111 10.83 3.40 -15.53
N GLU A 112 11.94 3.51 -14.81
CA GLU A 112 12.92 2.44 -14.62
C GLU A 112 12.29 1.22 -13.95
N ASP A 113 11.53 1.41 -12.87
CA ASP A 113 10.83 0.32 -12.16
C ASP A 113 9.86 -0.44 -13.07
N VAL A 114 9.18 0.27 -13.99
CA VAL A 114 8.29 -0.33 -14.99
C VAL A 114 9.08 -1.07 -16.06
N PHE A 115 10.20 -0.49 -16.51
CA PHE A 115 11.05 -1.06 -17.56
C PHE A 115 11.72 -2.36 -17.10
N VAL A 116 12.38 -2.36 -15.93
CA VAL A 116 13.06 -3.53 -15.37
C VAL A 116 12.10 -4.73 -15.27
N ARG A 117 10.83 -4.50 -14.92
CA ARG A 117 9.81 -5.56 -14.83
C ARG A 117 9.30 -6.11 -16.16
N ARG A 118 9.44 -5.40 -17.27
CA ARG A 118 9.09 -5.95 -18.59
C ARG A 118 10.15 -6.94 -19.09
N HIS A 119 11.33 -6.93 -18.48
CA HIS A 119 12.52 -7.64 -18.93
C HIS A 119 13.07 -8.64 -17.90
N ALA A 120 12.35 -8.87 -16.80
CA ALA A 120 12.64 -9.85 -15.75
C ALA A 120 11.58 -10.96 -15.75
#